data_AF-A0A3E3DI31-F1
#
_entry.id   AF-A0A3E3DI31-F1
#
_cell.length_a   1.000
_cell.length_b   1.000
_cell.length_c   1.000
_cell.angle_alpha   90.00
_cell.angle_beta   90.00
_cell.angle_gamma   90.00
#
_symmetry.space_group_name_H-M   'P 1'
#
loop_
_entity.id
_entity.type
_entity.pdbx_description
1 polymer ?
#
loop_
_entity_poly.entity_id
_entity_poly.type
_entity_poly.pdbx_seq_one_letter_code
_entity_poly.pdbx_strand_id
1 'polypeptide(L)'
;MKKKLIILCTAAAFTMLAAFPALAAETRAEYKEEVTPIRSELKELEGVMKPLRDENKSISAKYKAIRLQKKESGTLSVDHEAWKKARELRKRITEIRKDMGEETVKSMKEKAKAAAKAKNFDSALEEMDHALKLKKLRFESVKDINDIWKEIDELIG
;
A
#
# COMPACT_ATOMS: atom_id res chain seq x y z
N MET A 1 -10.28 5.50 -34.86
CA MET A 1 -8.90 5.00 -34.65
C MET A 1 -8.12 5.96 -33.75
N LYS A 2 -7.96 5.65 -32.47
CA LYS A 2 -6.94 6.26 -31.60
C LYS A 2 -6.35 5.12 -30.76
N LYS A 3 -5.31 4.48 -31.30
CA LYS A 3 -4.57 3.41 -30.65
C LYS A 3 -3.76 4.05 -29.51
N LYS A 4 -4.14 3.83 -28.26
CA LYS A 4 -3.26 4.09 -27.12
C LYS A 4 -2.37 2.87 -26.97
N LEU A 5 -1.21 2.93 -27.61
CA LEU A 5 -0.11 2.01 -27.38
C LEU A 5 0.30 2.07 -25.91
N ILE A 6 0.17 0.91 -25.25
CA ILE A 6 1.27 0.20 -24.59
C ILE A 6 2.23 1.11 -23.81
N ILE A 7 2.05 1.18 -22.50
CA ILE A 7 3.16 1.38 -21.57
C ILE A 7 3.47 -0.01 -20.99
N LEU A 8 4.38 -0.67 -21.70
CA LEU A 8 4.99 -1.94 -21.32
C LEU A 8 5.98 -1.68 -20.17
N CYS A 9 5.93 -2.52 -19.15
CA CYS A 9 7.03 -2.94 -18.28
C CYS A 9 8.19 -1.96 -18.04
N THR A 10 8.12 -1.19 -16.95
CA THR A 10 9.31 -0.88 -16.14
C THR A 10 9.39 -1.87 -14.98
N ALA A 11 9.48 -3.15 -15.31
CA ALA A 11 9.95 -4.21 -14.43
C ALA A 11 11.44 -4.40 -14.71
N ALA A 12 12.25 -3.41 -14.32
CA ALA A 12 13.70 -3.46 -14.46
C ALA A 12 14.35 -2.82 -13.23
N ALA A 13 14.18 -3.48 -12.08
CA ALA A 13 15.19 -3.60 -11.03
C ALA A 13 14.67 -4.56 -9.94
N PHE A 14 14.30 -5.78 -10.32
CA PHE A 14 14.43 -6.94 -9.41
C PHE A 14 15.90 -7.40 -9.47
N THR A 15 16.84 -6.46 -9.26
CA THR A 15 18.19 -6.84 -8.89
C THR A 15 18.07 -7.44 -7.51
N MET A 16 18.34 -8.73 -7.42
CA MET A 16 18.54 -9.48 -6.18
C MET A 16 18.99 -8.53 -5.08
N LEU A 17 18.13 -8.31 -4.08
CA LEU A 17 18.63 -7.89 -2.78
C LEU A 17 19.53 -9.04 -2.37
N ALA A 18 20.84 -8.86 -2.58
CA ALA A 18 21.84 -9.60 -1.86
C ALA A 18 21.33 -9.65 -0.43
N ALA A 19 21.10 -10.85 0.08
CA ALA A 19 20.79 -11.06 1.46
C ALA A 19 21.84 -10.26 2.23
N PHE A 20 21.43 -9.13 2.82
CA PHE A 20 22.29 -8.38 3.70
C PHE A 20 22.74 -9.41 4.73
N PRO A 21 24.06 -9.64 4.90
CA PRO A 21 24.48 -10.42 6.04
C PRO A 21 23.82 -9.76 7.25
N ALA A 22 23.29 -10.57 8.17
CA ALA A 22 22.92 -10.10 9.49
C ALA A 22 24.21 -9.61 10.17
N LEU A 23 24.67 -8.43 9.76
CA LEU A 23 25.84 -7.77 10.27
C LEU A 23 25.34 -7.05 11.51
N ALA A 24 25.83 -7.47 12.67
CA ALA A 24 25.59 -6.70 13.86
C ALA A 24 26.20 -5.31 13.64
N ALA A 25 25.39 -4.25 13.67
CA ALA A 25 25.91 -2.90 13.57
C ALA A 25 26.55 -2.58 14.92
N GLU A 26 27.86 -2.80 15.06
CA GLU A 26 28.56 -2.54 16.31
C GLU A 26 28.69 -1.03 16.56
N THR A 27 28.66 -0.22 15.49
CA THR A 27 28.79 1.23 15.58
C THR A 27 27.60 2.01 15.02
N ARG A 28 27.44 3.24 15.51
CA ARG A 28 26.45 4.18 14.99
C ARG A 28 26.68 4.54 13.51
N ALA A 29 27.92 4.42 13.02
CA ALA A 29 28.26 4.72 11.64
C ALA A 29 27.71 3.62 10.73
N GLU A 30 28.01 2.35 11.02
CA GLU A 30 27.47 1.17 10.33
C GLU A 30 25.94 1.19 10.32
N TYR A 31 25.30 1.43 11.48
CA TYR A 31 23.86 1.57 11.56
C TYR A 31 23.29 2.60 10.57
N LYS A 32 23.96 3.75 10.42
CA LYS A 32 23.51 4.81 9.53
C LYS A 32 23.65 4.40 8.07
N GLU A 33 24.74 3.74 7.71
CA GLU A 33 24.98 3.25 6.36
C GLU A 33 23.92 2.20 5.98
N GLU A 34 23.65 1.23 6.84
CA GLU A 34 22.69 0.15 6.60
C GLU A 34 21.23 0.62 6.61
N VAL A 35 20.87 1.57 7.47
CA VAL A 35 19.49 2.08 7.51
C VAL A 35 19.16 3.01 6.33
N THR A 36 20.17 3.51 5.62
CA THR A 36 20.01 4.45 4.50
C THR A 36 19.25 3.82 3.32
N PRO A 37 19.63 2.66 2.76
CA PRO A 37 18.85 1.99 1.72
C PRO A 37 17.41 1.68 2.19
N ILE A 38 17.23 1.20 3.42
CA ILE A 38 15.90 0.92 3.99
C ILE A 38 15.00 2.17 3.97
N ARG A 39 15.54 3.33 4.37
CA ARG A 39 14.80 4.61 4.34
C ARG A 39 14.46 5.06 2.93
N SER A 40 15.37 4.86 1.98
CA SER A 40 15.13 5.20 0.58
C SER A 40 13.99 4.36 0.01
N GLU A 41 14.01 3.05 0.22
CA GLU A 41 12.99 2.12 -0.28
C GLU A 41 11.63 2.38 0.38
N LEU A 42 11.59 2.68 1.68
CA LEU A 42 10.36 3.11 2.37
C LEU A 42 9.75 4.37 1.75
N LYS A 43 10.59 5.30 1.28
CA LYS A 43 10.15 6.55 0.64
C LYS A 43 9.65 6.29 -0.77
N GLU A 44 10.35 5.47 -1.55
CA GLU A 44 9.95 5.07 -2.90
C GLU A 44 8.61 4.32 -2.88
N LEU A 45 8.45 3.36 -1.98
CA LEU A 45 7.19 2.63 -1.80
C LEU A 45 6.03 3.57 -1.45
N GLU A 46 6.22 4.57 -0.59
CA GLU A 46 5.18 5.56 -0.33
C GLU A 46 4.88 6.42 -1.56
N GLY A 47 5.90 6.75 -2.35
CA GLY A 47 5.76 7.50 -3.61
C GLY A 47 4.86 6.79 -4.62
N VAL A 48 5.00 5.46 -4.76
CA VAL A 48 4.15 4.66 -5.67
C VAL A 48 2.78 4.33 -5.07
N MET A 49 2.67 4.20 -3.75
CA MET A 49 1.38 3.92 -3.08
C MET A 49 0.44 5.11 -3.08
N LYS A 50 0.97 6.34 -2.98
CA LYS A 50 0.17 7.57 -2.91
C LYS A 50 -0.79 7.75 -4.10
N PRO A 51 -0.35 7.69 -5.38
CA PRO A 51 -1.25 7.86 -6.52
C PRO A 51 -2.35 6.80 -6.57
N LEU A 52 -2.05 5.53 -6.22
CA LEU A 52 -3.05 4.47 -6.13
C LEU A 52 -4.13 4.80 -5.10
N ARG A 53 -3.73 5.33 -3.93
CA ARG A 53 -4.69 5.75 -2.90
C ARG A 53 -5.54 6.93 -3.35
N ASP A 54 -4.98 7.86 -4.12
CA ASP A 54 -5.71 9.01 -4.63
C ASP A 54 -6.71 8.62 -5.74
N GLU A 55 -6.34 7.69 -6.62
CA GLU A 55 -7.27 7.07 -7.58
C GLU A 55 -8.43 6.36 -6.85
N ASN A 56 -8.11 5.55 -5.83
CA ASN A 56 -9.09 4.86 -5.01
C ASN A 56 -10.09 5.81 -4.32
N LYS A 57 -9.65 7.01 -3.92
CA LYS A 57 -10.55 8.03 -3.34
C LYS A 57 -11.56 8.52 -4.36
N SER A 58 -11.12 8.78 -5.58
CA SER A 58 -11.99 9.25 -6.67
C SER A 58 -13.10 8.24 -6.97
N ILE A 59 -12.72 6.98 -7.21
CA ILE A 59 -13.69 5.90 -7.50
C ILE A 59 -14.59 5.66 -6.28
N SER A 60 -14.02 5.63 -5.07
CA SER A 60 -14.83 5.48 -3.86
C SER A 60 -15.84 6.62 -3.67
N ALA A 61 -15.56 7.83 -4.15
CA ALA A 61 -16.50 8.94 -4.08
C ALA A 61 -17.69 8.70 -5.03
N LYS A 62 -17.44 8.27 -6.27
CA LYS A 62 -18.49 7.88 -7.23
C LYS A 62 -19.40 6.79 -6.65
N TYR A 63 -18.81 5.70 -6.13
CA TYR A 63 -19.56 4.61 -5.50
C TYR A 63 -20.44 5.11 -4.33
N LYS A 64 -19.92 6.01 -3.49
CA LYS A 64 -20.68 6.59 -2.37
C LYS A 64 -21.84 7.47 -2.85
N ALA A 65 -21.65 8.24 -3.92
CA ALA A 65 -22.68 9.08 -4.50
C ALA A 65 -23.86 8.25 -5.01
N ILE A 66 -23.60 7.16 -5.75
CA ILE A 66 -24.65 6.23 -6.22
C ILE A 66 -25.39 5.61 -5.04
N ARG A 67 -24.66 5.19 -3.99
CA ARG A 67 -25.29 4.64 -2.78
C ARG A 67 -26.21 5.65 -2.10
N LEU A 68 -25.79 6.92 -2.04
CA LEU A 68 -26.56 8.00 -1.43
C LEU A 68 -27.81 8.32 -2.27
N GLN A 69 -27.65 8.45 -3.59
CA GLN A 69 -28.76 8.66 -4.52
C GLN A 69 -29.82 7.56 -4.38
N LYS A 70 -29.41 6.29 -4.28
CA LYS A 70 -30.35 5.18 -4.05
C LYS A 70 -31.12 5.33 -2.73
N LYS A 71 -30.45 5.81 -1.67
CA LYS A 71 -31.08 6.00 -0.36
C LYS A 71 -32.11 7.14 -0.38
N GLU A 72 -31.82 8.21 -1.12
CA GLU A 72 -32.66 9.42 -1.17
C GLU A 72 -33.82 9.29 -2.17
N SER A 73 -33.54 8.80 -3.37
CA SER A 73 -34.54 8.70 -4.46
C SER A 73 -35.28 7.37 -4.51
N GLY A 74 -34.78 6.33 -3.82
CA GLY A 74 -35.26 4.95 -3.96
C GLY A 74 -34.87 4.28 -5.29
N THR A 75 -34.39 5.04 -6.27
CA THR A 75 -33.99 4.57 -7.59
C THR A 75 -32.47 4.41 -7.71
N LEU A 76 -32.04 3.36 -8.41
CA LEU A 76 -30.63 3.10 -8.69
C LEU A 76 -30.28 3.63 -10.09
N SER A 77 -29.20 4.41 -10.20
CA SER A 77 -28.74 4.99 -11.47
C SER A 77 -27.96 4.01 -12.36
N VAL A 78 -27.76 2.78 -11.89
CA VAL A 78 -26.94 1.74 -12.50
C VAL A 78 -27.74 0.44 -12.58
N ASP A 79 -27.28 -0.50 -13.40
CA ASP A 79 -27.85 -1.84 -13.44
C ASP A 79 -27.82 -2.52 -12.05
N HIS A 80 -28.89 -3.26 -11.73
CA HIS A 80 -29.07 -3.88 -10.42
C HIS A 80 -28.04 -5.00 -10.15
N GLU A 81 -27.74 -5.83 -11.15
CA GLU A 81 -26.76 -6.91 -11.01
C GLU A 81 -25.33 -6.35 -10.93
N ALA A 82 -25.01 -5.34 -11.75
CA ALA A 82 -23.74 -4.63 -11.67
C ALA A 82 -23.53 -4.01 -10.27
N TRP A 83 -24.56 -3.37 -9.71
CA TRP A 83 -24.51 -2.82 -8.37
C TRP A 83 -24.35 -3.88 -7.27
N LYS A 84 -25.00 -5.04 -7.42
CA LYS A 84 -24.83 -6.17 -6.51
C LYS A 84 -23.38 -6.68 -6.51
N LYS A 85 -22.78 -6.85 -7.69
CA LYS A 85 -21.36 -7.23 -7.84
C LYS A 85 -20.43 -6.18 -7.22
N ALA A 86 -20.65 -4.89 -7.50
CA ALA A 86 -19.87 -3.80 -6.94
C ALA A 86 -19.92 -3.77 -5.40
N ARG A 87 -21.07 -4.11 -4.80
CA ARG A 87 -21.20 -4.24 -3.33
C ARG A 87 -20.38 -5.39 -2.76
N GLU A 88 -20.35 -6.55 -3.41
CA GLU A 88 -19.54 -7.69 -2.95
C GLU A 88 -18.04 -7.38 -3.05
N LEU A 89 -17.60 -6.78 -4.17
CA LEU A 89 -16.23 -6.29 -4.33
C LEU A 89 -15.86 -5.27 -3.24
N ARG A 90 -16.79 -4.38 -2.88
CA ARG A 90 -16.58 -3.44 -1.78
C ARG A 90 -16.44 -4.12 -0.41
N LYS A 91 -17.10 -5.25 -0.18
CA LYS A 91 -16.90 -6.05 1.05
C LYS A 91 -15.49 -6.65 1.07
N ARG A 92 -15.02 -7.20 -0.06
CA ARG A 92 -13.65 -7.71 -0.20
C ARG A 92 -12.59 -6.65 0.11
N ILE A 93 -12.76 -5.41 -0.36
CA ILE A 93 -11.89 -4.28 0.03
C ILE A 93 -11.88 -4.06 1.55
N THR A 94 -13.03 -4.24 2.20
CA THR A 94 -13.16 -4.06 3.66
C THR A 94 -12.46 -5.19 4.41
N GLU A 95 -12.52 -6.42 3.90
CA GLU A 95 -11.81 -7.59 4.44
C GLU A 95 -10.29 -7.42 4.32
N ILE A 96 -9.78 -7.08 3.13
CA ILE A 96 -8.33 -6.81 2.94
C ILE A 96 -7.83 -5.76 3.94
N ARG A 97 -8.61 -4.69 4.17
CA ARG A 97 -8.24 -3.64 5.14
C ARG A 97 -8.23 -4.12 6.59
N LYS A 98 -9.06 -5.11 6.94
CA LYS A 98 -9.04 -5.72 8.28
C LYS A 98 -7.83 -6.61 8.44
N ASP A 99 -7.55 -7.44 7.43
CA ASP A 99 -6.40 -8.37 7.44
C ASP A 99 -5.06 -7.63 7.48
N MET A 100 -5.05 -6.38 7.00
CA MET A 100 -3.91 -5.50 7.19
C MET A 100 -3.54 -5.38 8.69
N GLY A 101 -4.49 -5.24 9.61
CA GLY A 101 -4.20 -5.09 11.04
C GLY A 101 -3.66 -3.72 11.44
N GLU A 102 -3.31 -3.57 12.72
CA GLU A 102 -3.05 -2.27 13.36
C GLU A 102 -1.59 -1.81 13.33
N GLU A 103 -0.65 -2.69 13.00
CA GLU A 103 0.76 -2.35 12.97
C GLU A 103 1.06 -1.25 11.94
N THR A 104 1.95 -0.34 12.34
CA THR A 104 2.32 0.81 11.52
C THR A 104 3.83 0.95 11.38
N VAL A 105 4.25 1.38 10.20
CA VAL A 105 5.64 1.78 9.94
C VAL A 105 6.09 2.91 10.88
N LYS A 106 5.16 3.74 11.36
CA LYS A 106 5.49 4.82 12.30
C LYS A 106 5.92 4.27 13.66
N SER A 107 5.16 3.33 14.23
CA SER A 107 5.49 2.73 15.53
C SER A 107 6.81 1.96 15.47
N MET A 108 7.08 1.22 14.39
CA MET A 108 8.36 0.54 14.17
C MET A 108 9.54 1.52 14.08
N LYS A 109 9.38 2.64 13.37
CA LYS A 109 10.40 3.71 13.34
C LYS A 109 10.66 4.34 14.72
N GLU A 110 9.64 4.48 15.55
CA GLU A 110 9.77 4.99 16.91
C GLU A 110 10.55 4.00 17.80
N LYS A 111 10.26 2.69 17.69
CA LYS A 111 11.03 1.62 18.36
C LYS A 111 12.49 1.60 17.90
N ALA A 112 12.73 1.65 16.58
CA ALA A 112 14.08 1.71 16.02
C ALA A 112 14.87 2.91 16.56
N LYS A 113 14.23 4.09 16.65
CA LYS A 113 14.85 5.30 17.21
C LYS A 113 15.18 5.14 18.70
N ALA A 114 14.33 4.46 19.47
CA ALA A 114 14.59 4.18 20.88
C ALA A 114 15.77 3.22 21.06
N ALA A 115 15.81 2.12 20.30
CA ALA A 115 16.92 1.16 20.30
C ALA A 115 18.25 1.81 19.92
N ALA A 116 18.28 2.62 18.85
CA ALA A 116 19.48 3.34 18.43
C ALA A 116 19.99 4.35 19.48
N LYS A 117 19.08 4.97 20.26
CA LYS A 117 19.47 5.84 21.40
C LYS A 117 20.08 5.04 22.54
N ALA A 118 19.61 3.83 22.78
CA ALA A 118 20.16 2.89 23.75
C ALA A 118 21.46 2.22 23.27
N LYS A 119 21.98 2.61 22.09
CA LYS A 119 23.13 1.97 21.41
C LYS A 119 22.92 0.49 21.10
N ASN A 120 21.66 0.04 21.08
CA ASN A 120 21.29 -1.27 20.56
C ASN A 120 20.94 -1.08 19.08
N PHE A 121 21.97 -1.14 18.22
CA PHE A 121 21.82 -0.87 16.79
C PHE A 121 21.25 -2.06 16.03
N ASP A 122 21.51 -3.29 16.48
CA ASP A 122 20.93 -4.51 15.91
C ASP A 122 19.41 -4.47 15.99
N SER A 123 18.85 -4.28 17.19
CA SER A 123 17.40 -4.14 17.35
C SER A 123 16.86 -2.90 16.62
N ALA A 124 17.67 -1.86 16.44
CA ALA A 124 17.25 -0.70 15.65
C ALA A 124 17.15 -0.99 14.15
N LEU A 125 18.01 -1.86 13.61
CA LEU A 125 17.96 -2.30 12.22
C LEU A 125 16.84 -3.29 12.01
N GLU A 126 16.68 -4.27 12.90
CA GLU A 126 15.58 -5.23 12.85
C GLU A 126 14.21 -4.54 12.79
N GLU A 127 13.98 -3.52 13.62
CA GLU A 127 12.74 -2.73 13.60
C GLU A 127 12.56 -1.95 12.28
N MET A 128 13.65 -1.48 11.66
CA MET A 128 13.59 -0.81 10.36
C MET A 128 13.32 -1.79 9.21
N ASP A 129 13.88 -3.00 9.27
CA ASP A 129 13.60 -4.08 8.32
C ASP A 129 12.16 -4.58 8.45
N HIS A 130 11.66 -4.74 9.68
CA HIS A 130 10.25 -5.02 9.91
C HIS A 130 9.35 -3.92 9.33
N ALA A 131 9.74 -2.66 9.49
CA ALA A 131 9.01 -1.54 8.89
C ALA A 131 8.96 -1.63 7.36
N LEU A 132 10.06 -2.04 6.72
CA LEU A 132 10.13 -2.25 5.28
C LEU A 132 9.30 -3.45 4.82
N LYS A 133 9.41 -4.61 5.49
CA LYS A 133 8.60 -5.80 5.20
C LYS A 133 7.11 -5.50 5.30
N LEU A 134 6.70 -4.83 6.38
CA LEU A 134 5.32 -4.36 6.55
C LEU A 134 4.91 -3.43 5.41
N LYS A 135 5.76 -2.48 5.01
CA LYS A 135 5.47 -1.56 3.91
C LYS A 135 5.25 -2.27 2.58
N LYS A 136 6.07 -3.30 2.27
CA LYS A 136 5.93 -4.14 1.07
C LYS A 136 4.62 -4.93 1.09
N LEU A 137 4.30 -5.58 2.21
CA LEU A 137 3.01 -6.26 2.37
C LEU A 137 1.82 -5.30 2.13
N ARG A 138 1.90 -4.11 2.73
CA ARG A 138 0.89 -3.05 2.57
C ARG A 138 0.77 -2.55 1.15
N PHE A 139 1.87 -2.53 0.39
CA PHE A 139 1.87 -2.13 -1.02
C PHE A 139 1.07 -3.11 -1.86
N GLU A 140 1.30 -4.42 -1.69
CA GLU A 140 0.54 -5.45 -2.40
C GLU A 140 -0.97 -5.36 -2.06
N SER A 141 -1.33 -5.23 -0.78
CA SER A 141 -2.73 -5.01 -0.40
C SER A 141 -3.34 -3.74 -1.01
N VAL A 142 -2.55 -2.67 -1.20
CA VAL A 142 -3.01 -1.43 -1.83
C VAL A 142 -3.22 -1.61 -3.34
N LYS A 143 -2.39 -2.42 -4.02
CA LYS A 143 -2.63 -2.80 -5.42
C LYS A 143 -3.91 -3.60 -5.55
N ASP A 144 -4.09 -4.64 -4.74
CA ASP A 144 -5.31 -5.46 -4.76
C ASP A 144 -6.55 -4.61 -4.55
N ILE A 145 -6.50 -3.68 -3.58
CA ILE A 145 -7.60 -2.74 -3.34
C ILE A 145 -7.83 -1.82 -4.56
N ASN A 146 -6.77 -1.36 -5.23
CA ASN A 146 -6.87 -0.51 -6.40
C ASN A 146 -7.48 -1.25 -7.60
N ASP A 147 -7.08 -2.49 -7.84
CA ASP A 147 -7.64 -3.31 -8.91
C ASP A 147 -9.12 -3.59 -8.67
N ILE A 148 -9.50 -3.92 -7.43
CA ILE A 148 -10.93 -4.08 -7.06
C ILE A 148 -11.69 -2.75 -7.24
N TRP A 149 -11.08 -1.60 -6.94
CA TRP A 149 -11.72 -0.32 -7.20
C TRP A 149 -11.92 -0.07 -8.69
N LYS A 150 -10.96 -0.42 -9.54
CA LYS A 150 -11.12 -0.30 -11.01
C LYS A 150 -12.24 -1.20 -11.53
N GLU A 151 -12.31 -2.45 -11.07
CA GLU A 151 -13.44 -3.34 -11.39
C GLU A 151 -14.78 -2.74 -10.95
N ILE A 152 -14.83 -2.11 -9.77
CA ILE A 152 -16.02 -1.39 -9.31
C ILE A 152 -16.33 -0.21 -10.26
N ASP A 153 -15.33 0.57 -10.68
CA ASP A 153 -15.51 1.71 -11.58
C ASP A 153 -16.06 1.25 -12.94
N GLU A 154 -15.61 0.11 -13.47
CA GLU A 154 -16.14 -0.46 -14.72
C GLU A 154 -17.60 -0.92 -14.60
N LEU A 155 -18.02 -1.37 -13.42
CA LEU A 155 -19.41 -1.79 -13.16
C LEU A 155 -20.35 -0.61 -12.95
N ILE A 156 -19.85 0.55 -12.49
CA ILE A 156 -20.69 1.70 -12.09
C ILE A 156 -20.49 2.95 -12.96
N GLY A 157 -19.48 2.94 -13.82
CA GLY A 157 -19.02 4.06 -14.64
C GLY A 157 -19.74 4.20 -15.97
#